data_AF-A0A3B8QRD2-F1
#
_entry.id   AF-A0A3B8QRD2-F1
#
_cell.length_a   1.000
_cell.length_b   1.000
_cell.length_c   1.000
_cell.angle_alpha   90.00
_cell.angle_beta   90.00
_cell.angle_gamma   90.00
#
_symmetry.space_group_name_H-M   'P 1'
#
loop_
_entity.id
_entity.type
_entity.pdbx_description
1 polymer ?
#
loop_
_entity_poly.entity_id
_entity_poly.type
_entity_poly.pdbx_seq_one_letter_code
_entity_poly.pdbx_strand_id
1 'polypeptide(L)'
;MKTEFGLNQKVVCADGFTMSVQANANAYSSPKITGAPVYTEVEIGFPSAKEELLMAWCDDPGDPTGTVYGYVPAQVVVNVIAKHGGMVEGDVPAGIAPIRASSR
;
A
#
# COMPACT_ATOMS: atom_id res chain seq x y z
N MET A 1 -11.25 0.01 14.04
CA MET A 1 -12.08 -1.21 13.90
C MET A 1 -11.82 -1.74 12.50
N LYS A 2 -11.18 -2.92 12.33
CA LYS A 2 -10.99 -3.49 10.99
C LYS A 2 -12.37 -3.85 10.44
N THR A 3 -12.67 -3.44 9.22
CA THR A 3 -13.95 -3.75 8.55
C THR A 3 -14.17 -5.26 8.48
N GLU A 4 -15.43 -5.69 8.44
CA GLU A 4 -15.87 -7.11 8.48
C GLU A 4 -15.24 -8.04 7.42
N PHE A 5 -14.52 -7.48 6.44
CA PHE A 5 -13.82 -8.20 5.37
C PHE A 5 -12.29 -8.31 5.53
N GLY A 6 -11.71 -7.80 6.62
CA GLY A 6 -10.26 -7.91 6.88
C GLY A 6 -9.35 -7.08 5.97
N LEU A 7 -9.91 -6.21 5.13
CA LEU A 7 -9.16 -5.28 4.28
C LEU A 7 -8.71 -4.05 5.06
N ASN A 8 -7.52 -3.55 4.73
CA ASN A 8 -7.00 -2.29 5.25
C ASN A 8 -7.74 -1.10 4.61
N GLN A 9 -7.94 -0.03 5.37
CA GLN A 9 -8.46 1.22 4.81
C GLN A 9 -7.46 1.85 3.85
N LYS A 10 -7.98 2.47 2.78
CA LYS A 10 -7.18 3.15 1.76
C LYS A 10 -6.27 4.19 2.41
N VAL A 11 -5.00 4.18 2.06
CA VAL A 11 -4.02 5.17 2.50
C VAL A 11 -4.32 6.49 1.80
N VAL A 12 -4.34 7.58 2.57
CA VAL A 12 -4.36 8.96 2.07
C VAL A 12 -3.11 9.64 2.58
N CYS A 13 -2.29 10.18 1.67
CA CYS A 13 -1.06 10.90 2.00
C CYS A 13 -1.29 12.42 2.08
N ALA A 14 -0.34 13.14 2.68
CA ALA A 14 -0.45 14.57 2.95
C ALA A 14 -0.64 15.44 1.69
N ASP A 15 -0.11 15.01 0.55
CA ASP A 15 -0.27 15.71 -0.74
C ASP A 15 -1.53 15.30 -1.52
N GLY A 16 -2.38 14.44 -0.94
CA GLY A 16 -3.59 13.93 -1.58
C GLY A 16 -3.40 12.65 -2.38
N PHE A 17 -2.18 12.11 -2.51
CA PHE A 17 -1.97 10.79 -3.12
C PHE A 17 -2.66 9.70 -2.31
N THR A 18 -3.34 8.78 -2.99
CA THR A 18 -4.03 7.66 -2.36
C THR A 18 -3.65 6.33 -3.00
N MET A 19 -3.61 5.27 -2.20
CA MET A 19 -3.45 3.89 -2.67
C MET A 19 -4.02 2.90 -1.66
N SER A 20 -4.46 1.72 -2.12
CA SER A 20 -4.79 0.61 -1.22
C SER A 20 -3.55 -0.23 -0.96
N VAL A 21 -3.27 -0.60 0.30
CA VAL A 21 -2.15 -1.48 0.65
C VAL A 21 -2.68 -2.71 1.38
N GLN A 22 -2.65 -3.87 0.71
CA GLN A 22 -3.33 -5.08 1.17
C GLN A 22 -2.35 -6.25 1.34
N ALA A 23 -2.59 -7.06 2.37
CA ALA A 23 -1.88 -8.32 2.58
C ALA A 23 -2.79 -9.32 3.30
N ASN A 24 -3.07 -10.43 2.63
CA ASN A 24 -3.94 -11.51 3.08
C ASN A 24 -3.79 -12.73 2.15
N ALA A 25 -4.52 -13.82 2.41
CA ALA A 25 -4.44 -15.05 1.60
C ALA A 25 -4.80 -14.87 0.11
N ASN A 26 -5.53 -13.81 -0.25
CA ASN A 26 -5.99 -13.53 -1.61
C ASN A 26 -5.19 -12.43 -2.31
N ALA A 27 -4.40 -11.64 -1.58
CA ALA A 27 -3.55 -10.58 -2.15
C ALA A 27 -2.18 -11.11 -2.60
N TYR A 28 -1.58 -10.48 -3.61
CA TYR A 28 -0.19 -10.71 -4.02
C TYR A 28 0.80 -10.21 -2.95
N SER A 29 1.01 -11.01 -1.91
CA SER A 29 1.78 -10.63 -0.71
C SER A 29 2.62 -11.79 -0.19
N SER A 30 3.64 -11.46 0.62
CA SER A 30 4.51 -12.42 1.29
C SER A 30 4.61 -12.13 2.80
N PRO A 31 4.19 -13.08 3.66
CA PRO A 31 3.57 -14.36 3.32
C PRO A 31 2.14 -14.20 2.78
N LYS A 32 1.71 -15.10 1.88
CA LYS A 32 0.35 -15.10 1.31
C LYS A 32 -0.67 -15.79 2.23
N ILE A 33 -0.82 -15.25 3.44
CA ILE A 33 -1.77 -15.72 4.47
C ILE A 33 -2.48 -14.54 5.09
N THR A 34 -3.65 -14.75 5.70
CA THR A 34 -4.36 -13.70 6.44
C THR A 34 -3.83 -13.62 7.87
N GLY A 35 -3.53 -12.40 8.34
CA GLY A 35 -3.15 -12.16 9.73
C GLY A 35 -1.71 -12.55 10.08
N ALA A 36 -0.80 -12.56 9.10
CA ALA A 36 0.62 -12.73 9.41
C ALA A 36 1.11 -11.63 10.38
N PRO A 37 2.02 -11.94 11.31
CA PRO A 37 2.55 -10.94 12.24
C PRO A 37 3.43 -9.90 11.52
N VAL A 38 4.03 -10.26 10.38
CA VAL A 38 4.88 -9.42 9.55
C VAL A 38 4.68 -9.82 8.08
N TYR A 39 4.52 -8.84 7.20
CA TYR A 39 4.61 -9.00 5.75
C TYR A 39 5.85 -8.30 5.22
N THR A 40 6.59 -8.96 4.34
CA THR A 40 7.77 -8.41 3.65
C THR A 40 7.43 -7.83 2.29
N GLU A 41 6.35 -8.32 1.67
CA GLU A 41 5.85 -7.86 0.37
C GLU A 41 4.32 -7.80 0.41
N VAL A 42 3.72 -6.85 -0.30
CA VAL A 42 2.28 -6.56 -0.25
C VAL A 42 1.72 -6.21 -1.62
N GLU A 43 0.40 -6.25 -1.75
CA GLU A 43 -0.28 -5.78 -2.95
C GLU A 43 -0.64 -4.30 -2.78
N ILE A 44 -0.33 -3.50 -3.78
CA ILE A 44 -0.85 -2.13 -3.89
C ILE A 44 -1.93 -2.10 -4.96
N GLY A 45 -3.05 -1.46 -4.69
CA GLY A 45 -4.15 -1.36 -5.64
C GLY A 45 -4.59 0.08 -5.89
N PHE A 46 -4.89 0.38 -7.15
CA PHE A 46 -5.60 1.58 -7.59
C PHE A 46 -5.01 2.89 -7.04
N PRO A 47 -3.72 3.17 -7.30
CA PRO A 47 -3.14 4.45 -6.90
C PRO A 47 -3.85 5.60 -7.64
N SER A 48 -4.03 6.74 -6.98
CA SER A 48 -4.75 7.90 -7.56
C SER A 48 -3.99 8.58 -8.71
N ALA A 49 -2.70 8.31 -8.84
CA ALA A 49 -1.85 8.78 -9.93
C ALA A 49 -0.76 7.73 -10.19
N LYS A 50 -0.13 7.78 -11.37
CA LYS A 50 1.05 6.96 -11.67
C LYS A 50 2.16 7.30 -10.66
N GLU A 51 2.69 6.28 -10.00
CA GLU A 51 3.82 6.40 -9.08
C GLU A 51 5.02 5.64 -9.61
N GLU A 52 6.07 6.36 -10.02
CA GLU A 52 7.26 5.76 -10.65
C GLU A 52 7.98 4.77 -9.74
N LEU A 53 7.94 4.96 -8.41
CA LEU A 53 8.51 3.99 -7.47
C LEU A 53 7.78 2.65 -7.47
N LEU A 54 6.56 2.56 -8.00
CA LEU A 54 5.77 1.33 -8.05
C LEU A 54 5.83 0.62 -9.41
N MET A 55 6.20 1.32 -10.48
CA MET A 55 6.04 0.82 -11.85
C MET A 55 6.72 -0.53 -12.14
N ALA A 56 7.77 -0.88 -11.41
CA ALA A 56 8.43 -2.18 -11.56
C ALA A 56 7.54 -3.39 -11.17
N TRP A 57 6.44 -3.16 -10.44
CA TRP A 57 5.50 -4.19 -9.97
C TRP A 57 4.11 -4.09 -10.59
N CYS A 58 3.92 -3.17 -11.54
CA CYS A 58 2.63 -2.87 -12.16
C CYS A 58 2.13 -4.05 -13.01
N ASP A 59 0.93 -4.56 -12.73
CA ASP A 59 0.34 -5.68 -13.48
C ASP A 59 -0.10 -5.24 -14.89
N ASP A 60 -0.66 -4.02 -15.02
CA ASP A 60 -0.98 -3.40 -16.31
C ASP A 60 -0.33 -2.01 -16.45
N PRO A 61 0.87 -1.92 -17.06
CA PRO A 61 1.54 -0.64 -17.31
C PRO A 61 0.77 0.32 -18.24
N GLY A 62 -0.23 -0.16 -18.99
CA GLY A 62 -1.10 0.66 -19.85
C GLY A 62 -2.17 1.41 -19.07
N ASP A 63 -2.56 0.93 -17.89
CA ASP A 63 -3.46 1.58 -16.95
C ASP A 63 -2.92 1.50 -15.50
N PRO A 64 -1.87 2.26 -15.17
CA PRO A 64 -1.19 2.18 -13.87
C PRO A 64 -2.07 2.62 -12.69
N THR A 65 -3.21 3.26 -12.94
CA THR A 65 -4.15 3.70 -11.89
C THR A 65 -5.36 2.77 -11.74
N GLY A 66 -5.68 1.98 -12.76
CA GLY A 66 -6.76 1.00 -12.77
C GLY A 66 -6.32 -0.45 -12.49
N THR A 67 -5.08 -0.63 -12.05
CA THR A 67 -4.48 -1.95 -11.85
C THR A 67 -3.93 -2.17 -10.43
N VAL A 68 -3.43 -3.38 -10.19
CA VAL A 68 -2.73 -3.76 -8.99
C VAL A 68 -1.23 -3.88 -9.24
N TYR A 69 -0.48 -3.85 -8.14
CA TYR A 69 0.96 -3.98 -8.10
C TYR A 69 1.28 -5.10 -7.11
N GLY A 70 1.71 -6.25 -7.62
CA GLY A 70 1.86 -7.46 -6.82
C GLY A 70 3.24 -7.59 -6.20
N TYR A 71 3.31 -8.15 -4.97
CA TYR A 71 4.56 -8.43 -4.26
C TYR A 71 5.51 -7.22 -4.15
N VAL A 72 4.94 -6.04 -3.89
CA VAL A 72 5.72 -4.81 -3.68
C VAL A 72 6.44 -4.90 -2.33
N PRO A 73 7.78 -4.74 -2.27
CA PRO A 73 8.52 -4.79 -1.02
C PRO A 73 8.03 -3.73 -0.02
N ALA A 74 7.93 -4.11 1.25
CA ALA A 74 7.49 -3.22 2.34
C ALA A 74 8.24 -1.88 2.36
N GLN A 75 9.55 -1.90 2.11
CA GLN A 75 10.38 -0.69 2.06
C GLN A 75 9.98 0.25 0.91
N VAL A 76 9.54 -0.28 -0.23
CA VAL A 76 9.07 0.55 -1.36
C VAL A 76 7.78 1.27 -0.98
N VAL A 77 6.85 0.59 -0.30
CA VAL A 77 5.62 1.20 0.24
C VAL A 77 5.97 2.36 1.19
N VAL A 78 6.91 2.14 2.11
CA VAL A 78 7.39 3.17 3.05
C VAL A 78 7.97 4.37 2.29
N ASN A 79 8.77 4.13 1.25
CA ASN A 79 9.37 5.18 0.44
C ASN A 79 8.32 6.01 -0.31
N VAL A 80 7.29 5.37 -0.87
CA VAL A 80 6.16 6.06 -1.53
C VAL A 80 5.42 6.94 -0.52
N ILE A 81 5.05 6.39 0.64
CA ILE A 81 4.36 7.16 1.69
C ILE A 81 5.21 8.37 2.13
N ALA A 82 6.51 8.17 2.34
CA ALA A 82 7.42 9.25 2.72
C ALA A 82 7.53 10.33 1.61
N LYS A 83 7.63 9.92 0.35
CA LYS A 83 7.65 10.81 -0.82
C LYS A 83 6.41 11.72 -0.85
N HIS A 84 5.25 11.16 -0.50
CA HIS A 84 3.96 11.87 -0.46
C HIS A 84 3.66 12.59 0.87
N GLY A 85 4.69 12.82 1.71
CA GLY A 85 4.58 13.60 2.93
C GLY A 85 3.96 12.87 4.13
N GLY A 86 3.84 11.55 4.06
CA GLY A 86 3.28 10.72 5.12
C GLY A 86 1.76 10.55 5.04
N MET A 87 1.26 9.54 5.73
CA MET A 87 -0.18 9.20 5.78
C MET A 87 -0.92 10.16 6.72
N VAL A 88 -2.06 10.67 6.27
CA VAL A 88 -3.05 11.37 7.11
C VAL A 88 -4.20 10.44 7.52
N GLU A 89 -4.55 9.47 6.69
CA GLU A 89 -5.61 8.47 6.94
C GLU A 89 -5.21 7.09 6.43
N GLY A 90 -5.99 6.07 6.81
CA GLY A 90 -5.84 4.70 6.32
C GLY A 90 -4.90 3.82 7.14
N ASP A 91 -4.75 2.59 6.64
CA ASP A 91 -4.02 1.50 7.29
C ASP A 91 -2.97 0.90 6.35
N VAL A 92 -1.90 0.35 6.92
CA VAL A 92 -0.92 -0.50 6.23
C VAL A 92 -0.84 -1.87 6.91
N PRO A 93 -0.49 -2.95 6.17
CA PRO A 93 -0.26 -4.28 6.76
C PRO A 93 0.81 -4.29 7.85
N ALA A 94 0.77 -5.31 8.71
CA ALA A 94 1.79 -5.51 9.74
C ALA A 94 3.18 -5.69 9.11
N GLY A 95 4.21 -5.12 9.74
CA GLY A 95 5.57 -5.10 9.20
C GLY A 95 5.91 -3.88 8.33
N ILE A 96 4.90 -3.09 7.93
CA ILE A 96 5.12 -1.81 7.24
C ILE A 96 5.02 -0.66 8.25
N ALA A 97 5.99 0.23 8.24
CA ALA A 97 5.99 1.41 9.10
C ALA A 97 4.92 2.42 8.64
N PRO A 98 3.94 2.78 9.50
CA PRO A 98 2.92 3.77 9.16
C PRO A 98 3.50 5.18 9.34
N ILE A 99 4.30 5.66 8.38
CA ILE A 99 4.85 7.02 8.44
C ILE A 99 3.69 8.02 8.38
N ARG A 100 3.38 8.66 9.52
CA ARG A 100 2.33 9.66 9.63
C ARG A 100 2.85 11.03 9.23
N ALA A 101 1.99 11.81 8.56
CA ALA A 101 2.28 13.20 8.27
C ALA A 101 2.51 13.97 9.59
N SER A 102 3.53 14.81 9.65
CA SER A 102 3.75 15.67 10.82
C SER A 102 2.74 16.82 10.82
N SER A 103 2.05 17.00 11.94
CA SER A 103 1.30 18.23 12.21
C SER A 103 2.32 19.37 12.27
N ARG A 104 2.28 20.29 11.30
CA ARG A 104 2.91 21.61 11.47
C ARG A 104 1.99 22.52 12.26
#